data_AF-A0A8C7YH45-F1
#
_entry.id   AF-A0A8C7YH45-F1
#
_cell.length_a   1.000
_cell.length_b   1.000
_cell.length_c   1.000
_cell.angle_alpha   90.00
_cell.angle_beta   90.00
_cell.angle_gamma   90.00
#
_symmetry.space_group_name_H-M   'P 1'
#
loop_
_entity.id
_entity.type
_entity.pdbx_description
1 polymer ?
#
loop_
_entity_poly.entity_id
_entity_poly.type
_entity_poly.pdbx_seq_one_letter_code
_entity_poly.pdbx_strand_id
1 'polypeptide(L)'
;LYSTRLTAYVVKVFSMAYNLVAIRKEHICDAVKFLILKAQLPDGMFKETGQIYHGEMIGDVSGSDSDASMTAFCLIAMQESRLICSADILVSSINKAVAYLDKRLPRLQNPYAVAMTSYALANEGKLNREVLYKFYSPELSHWPVPGKDLFTLEATAYALLALVRNKSYDDARPVVRWFNQQQFVGGGYGSTQATIIVYQAVAEYWTKSQEPEYELKVDVLLPGRSKPEKYIFSHNNSYAAGTSRINDINKNVTFKATGSGEAMVSLYYALPEEKESDCQKFNLSVRLLPGSFVCRVVPFPFLSHIIRSFFLYKNSSRNATMSIIDIGLQTGFTPNLGDLKALSGGRARIISKFEMNTALSERGSLIIYLDKVSNTRPEEISFRVQQTMEVGILQPAAVSVYEYYEQTPCVKFYHPEREGGQLMQLCKDDECLCAEENCSMQKNGRISNDERTSKICESTESSKIEYGKTDVGPTGKLLPFLSYPYCRKALNLLKGKTYLVMGSSKDIQRDEKYQIKQYILGERTWIEYWPTADECQGEEHRATCLGLEEMVEQYTMFACQQ
;
A
#
# COMPACT_ATOMS: atom_id res chain seq x y z
N LEU A 1 -24.12 4.46 -22.94
CA LEU A 1 -22.78 3.90 -22.67
C LEU A 1 -22.96 2.55 -22.00
N TYR A 2 -23.04 1.47 -22.77
CA TYR A 2 -23.15 0.12 -22.24
C TYR A 2 -21.94 -0.66 -22.72
N SER A 3 -21.17 -1.24 -21.80
CA SER A 3 -20.05 -2.13 -22.12
C SER A 3 -20.53 -3.57 -22.13
N THR A 4 -20.26 -4.31 -23.20
CA THR A 4 -20.60 -5.73 -23.33
C THR A 4 -19.91 -6.54 -22.22
N ARG A 5 -18.60 -6.37 -22.06
CA ARG A 5 -17.80 -7.07 -21.03
C ARG A 5 -18.29 -6.82 -19.61
N LEU A 6 -18.47 -5.56 -19.23
CA LEU A 6 -18.93 -5.24 -17.87
C LEU A 6 -20.31 -5.83 -17.61
N THR A 7 -21.20 -5.80 -18.61
CA THR A 7 -22.53 -6.39 -18.50
C THR A 7 -22.45 -7.91 -18.30
N ALA A 8 -21.62 -8.61 -19.07
CA ALA A 8 -21.38 -10.05 -18.89
C ALA A 8 -20.78 -10.38 -17.51
N TYR A 9 -19.85 -9.57 -17.02
CA TYR A 9 -19.29 -9.74 -15.69
C TYR A 9 -20.34 -9.59 -14.58
N VAL A 10 -21.19 -8.56 -14.67
CA VAL A 10 -22.30 -8.36 -13.73
C VAL A 10 -23.27 -9.54 -13.77
N VAL A 11 -23.62 -10.04 -14.96
CA VAL A 11 -24.46 -11.23 -15.12
C VAL A 11 -23.84 -12.44 -14.42
N LYS A 12 -22.53 -12.68 -14.62
CA LYS A 12 -21.81 -13.78 -13.97
C LYS A 12 -21.91 -13.68 -12.44
N VAL A 13 -21.48 -12.55 -11.88
CA VAL A 13 -21.44 -12.35 -10.42
C VAL A 13 -22.84 -12.40 -9.80
N PHE A 14 -23.83 -11.77 -10.43
CA PHE A 14 -25.20 -11.79 -9.93
C PHE A 14 -25.83 -13.17 -10.02
N SER A 15 -25.48 -13.97 -11.05
CA SER A 15 -25.94 -15.35 -11.15
C SER A 15 -25.35 -16.23 -10.04
N MET A 16 -24.07 -16.05 -9.71
CA MET A 16 -23.44 -16.76 -8.58
C MET A 16 -24.02 -16.34 -7.23
N ALA A 17 -24.32 -15.05 -7.05
CA ALA A 17 -24.88 -14.51 -5.81
C ALA A 17 -26.40 -14.70 -5.67
N TYR A 18 -27.09 -15.14 -6.73
CA TYR A 18 -28.56 -15.22 -6.77
C TYR A 18 -29.18 -16.05 -5.64
N ASN A 19 -28.52 -17.15 -5.26
CA ASN A 19 -28.98 -18.02 -4.17
C ASN A 19 -28.54 -17.56 -2.78
N LEU A 20 -27.71 -16.51 -2.69
CA LEU A 20 -27.12 -16.01 -1.44
C LEU A 20 -27.72 -14.67 -1.03
N VAL A 21 -28.10 -13.83 -2.00
CA VAL A 21 -28.61 -12.47 -1.78
C VAL A 21 -29.85 -12.25 -2.65
N ALA A 22 -30.81 -11.47 -2.14
CA ALA A 22 -32.03 -11.14 -2.88
C ALA A 22 -31.70 -10.25 -4.11
N ILE A 23 -31.62 -10.87 -5.29
CA ILE A 23 -31.41 -10.20 -6.58
C ILE A 23 -32.66 -10.39 -7.44
N ARG A 24 -33.18 -9.30 -8.01
CA ARG A 24 -34.34 -9.39 -8.91
C ARG A 24 -33.95 -10.09 -10.20
N LYS A 25 -34.66 -11.17 -10.53
CA LYS A 25 -34.46 -11.97 -11.75
C LYS A 25 -34.48 -11.13 -13.03
N GLU A 26 -35.34 -10.12 -13.10
CA GLU A 26 -35.45 -9.22 -14.26
C GLU A 26 -34.12 -8.54 -14.60
N HIS A 27 -33.36 -8.08 -13.59
CA HIS A 27 -32.08 -7.39 -13.82
C HIS A 27 -31.03 -8.30 -14.45
N ILE A 28 -30.99 -9.58 -14.07
CA ILE A 28 -30.08 -10.56 -14.68
C ILE A 28 -30.54 -10.86 -16.11
N CYS A 29 -31.83 -11.17 -16.29
CA CYS A 29 -32.32 -11.65 -17.57
C CYS A 29 -32.41 -10.56 -18.65
N ASP A 30 -32.65 -9.31 -18.27
CA ASP A 30 -32.63 -8.19 -19.22
C ASP A 30 -31.19 -7.85 -19.65
N ALA A 31 -30.21 -7.99 -18.76
CA ALA A 31 -28.80 -7.90 -19.11
C ALA A 31 -28.38 -9.03 -20.06
N VAL A 32 -28.86 -10.26 -19.83
CA VAL A 32 -28.66 -11.39 -20.76
C VAL A 32 -29.30 -11.12 -22.12
N LYS A 33 -30.55 -10.61 -22.17
CA LYS A 33 -31.19 -10.21 -23.42
C LYS A 33 -30.39 -9.15 -24.17
N PHE A 34 -29.83 -8.16 -23.46
CA PHE A 34 -28.96 -7.16 -24.06
C PHE A 34 -27.74 -7.80 -24.74
N LEU A 35 -27.05 -8.72 -24.05
CA LEU A 35 -25.91 -9.44 -24.63
C LEU A 35 -26.30 -10.17 -25.92
N ILE A 36 -27.41 -10.91 -25.89
CA ILE A 36 -27.87 -11.70 -27.04
C ILE A 36 -28.29 -10.80 -28.21
N LEU A 37 -29.08 -9.75 -27.95
CA LEU A 37 -29.71 -8.96 -29.01
C LEU A 37 -28.82 -7.84 -29.56
N LYS A 38 -27.85 -7.36 -28.78
CA LYS A 38 -27.03 -6.19 -29.13
C LYS A 38 -25.55 -6.49 -29.29
N ALA A 39 -25.02 -7.52 -28.64
CA ALA A 39 -23.59 -7.81 -28.65
C ALA A 39 -23.21 -9.09 -29.41
N GLN A 40 -24.11 -10.06 -29.56
CA GLN A 40 -23.87 -11.28 -30.34
C GLN A 40 -24.08 -11.06 -31.84
N LEU A 41 -23.12 -11.49 -32.65
CA LEU A 41 -23.20 -11.54 -34.10
C LEU A 41 -23.89 -12.83 -34.59
N PRO A 42 -24.39 -12.88 -35.85
CA PRO A 42 -25.09 -14.05 -36.38
C PRO A 42 -24.27 -15.34 -36.39
N ASP A 43 -22.94 -15.24 -36.46
CA ASP A 43 -21.99 -16.35 -36.43
C ASP A 43 -21.70 -16.88 -35.01
N GLY A 44 -22.23 -16.22 -33.98
CA GLY A 44 -22.05 -16.60 -32.57
C GLY A 44 -20.97 -15.80 -31.82
N MET A 45 -20.17 -14.98 -32.52
CA MET A 45 -19.13 -14.13 -31.93
C MET A 45 -19.75 -12.98 -31.12
N PHE A 46 -19.15 -12.61 -29.99
CA PHE A 46 -19.52 -11.40 -29.25
C PHE A 46 -18.56 -10.25 -29.52
N LYS A 47 -19.11 -9.04 -29.72
CA LYS A 47 -18.32 -7.80 -29.92
C LYS A 47 -18.58 -6.78 -28.82
N GLU A 48 -17.54 -6.04 -28.45
CA GLU A 48 -17.67 -4.90 -27.54
C GLU A 48 -18.40 -3.75 -28.23
N THR A 49 -19.47 -3.25 -27.62
CA THR A 49 -20.30 -2.15 -28.17
C THR A 49 -20.09 -0.82 -27.44
N GLY A 50 -19.20 -0.76 -26.44
CA GLY A 50 -18.91 0.43 -25.64
C GLY A 50 -17.42 0.77 -25.51
N GLN A 51 -17.13 1.97 -25.00
CA GLN A 51 -15.77 2.32 -24.59
C GLN A 51 -15.42 1.60 -23.30
N ILE A 52 -14.28 0.92 -23.34
CA ILE A 52 -13.70 0.25 -22.18
C ILE A 52 -12.91 1.30 -21.40
N TYR A 53 -13.34 1.59 -20.17
CA TYR A 53 -12.63 2.49 -19.26
C TYR A 53 -11.56 1.76 -18.44
N HIS A 54 -11.67 0.43 -18.30
CA HIS A 54 -10.76 -0.40 -17.52
C HIS A 54 -10.17 -1.52 -18.39
N GLY A 55 -8.99 -1.27 -18.98
CA GLY A 55 -8.30 -2.27 -19.81
C GLY A 55 -7.89 -3.53 -19.05
N GLU A 56 -7.70 -3.44 -17.73
CA GLU A 56 -7.09 -4.51 -16.91
C GLU A 56 -8.14 -5.28 -16.07
N MET A 57 -9.41 -4.82 -15.98
CA MET A 57 -10.55 -5.62 -15.45
C MET A 57 -10.98 -6.76 -16.38
N ILE A 58 -10.26 -6.93 -17.47
CA ILE A 58 -10.64 -7.72 -18.63
C ILE A 58 -9.72 -8.94 -18.74
N GLY A 59 -8.68 -9.05 -17.89
CA GLY A 59 -7.61 -10.01 -18.10
C GLY A 59 -6.97 -9.80 -19.48
N ASP A 60 -6.46 -10.86 -20.09
CA ASP A 60 -5.94 -10.80 -21.46
C ASP A 60 -7.04 -11.03 -22.53
N VAL A 61 -8.32 -10.74 -22.22
CA VAL A 61 -9.42 -10.85 -23.20
C VAL A 61 -9.28 -9.83 -24.35
N SER A 62 -8.42 -8.81 -24.22
CA SER A 62 -8.07 -7.87 -25.30
C SER A 62 -6.75 -8.20 -26.00
N GLY A 63 -6.07 -9.29 -25.62
CA GLY A 63 -4.82 -9.73 -26.24
C GLY A 63 -5.00 -10.30 -27.64
N SER A 64 -4.01 -11.07 -28.10
CA SER A 64 -4.18 -11.88 -29.30
C SER A 64 -5.34 -12.87 -29.12
N ASP A 65 -6.09 -13.13 -30.19
CA ASP A 65 -7.32 -13.93 -30.17
C ASP A 65 -8.46 -13.35 -29.30
N SER A 66 -8.55 -12.01 -29.19
CA SER A 66 -9.59 -11.30 -28.42
C SER A 66 -11.03 -11.64 -28.85
N ASP A 67 -11.24 -12.05 -30.09
CA ASP A 67 -12.52 -12.55 -30.62
C ASP A 67 -12.99 -13.79 -29.84
N ALA A 68 -12.09 -14.75 -29.61
CA ALA A 68 -12.38 -15.97 -28.89
C ALA A 68 -12.53 -15.72 -27.39
N SER A 69 -11.60 -14.99 -26.77
CA SER A 69 -11.66 -14.68 -25.34
C SER A 69 -12.93 -13.90 -24.98
N MET A 70 -13.34 -12.93 -25.80
CA MET A 70 -14.58 -12.17 -25.56
C MET A 70 -15.81 -13.06 -25.62
N THR A 71 -15.87 -13.90 -26.64
CA THR A 71 -16.98 -14.82 -26.88
C THR A 71 -17.07 -15.85 -25.76
N ALA A 72 -15.92 -16.41 -25.33
CA ALA A 72 -15.84 -17.34 -24.20
C ALA A 72 -16.29 -16.67 -22.89
N PHE A 73 -15.85 -15.45 -22.61
CA PHE A 73 -16.24 -14.71 -21.42
C PHE A 73 -17.76 -14.46 -21.34
N CYS A 74 -18.37 -14.01 -22.45
CA CYS A 74 -19.82 -13.82 -22.52
C CYS A 74 -20.58 -15.15 -22.42
N LEU A 75 -20.06 -16.21 -23.05
CA LEU A 75 -20.63 -17.54 -22.99
C LEU A 75 -20.65 -18.09 -21.55
N ILE A 76 -19.53 -17.98 -20.82
CA ILE A 76 -19.44 -18.39 -19.42
C ILE A 76 -20.51 -17.66 -18.59
N ALA A 77 -20.64 -16.34 -18.72
CA ALA A 77 -21.67 -15.58 -18.00
C ALA A 77 -23.10 -16.05 -18.33
N MET A 78 -23.37 -16.34 -19.60
CA MET A 78 -24.67 -16.89 -20.03
C MET A 78 -24.93 -18.29 -19.46
N GLN A 79 -23.92 -19.16 -19.43
CA GLN A 79 -24.00 -20.51 -18.87
C GLN A 79 -24.32 -20.48 -17.37
N GLU A 80 -23.69 -19.59 -16.60
CA GLU A 80 -23.99 -19.43 -15.16
C GLU A 80 -25.44 -18.94 -14.93
N SER A 81 -25.97 -18.11 -15.84
CA SER A 81 -27.35 -17.58 -15.75
C SER A 81 -28.44 -18.58 -16.22
N ARG A 82 -28.05 -19.74 -16.77
CA ARG A 82 -28.95 -20.70 -17.44
C ARG A 82 -30.06 -21.23 -16.54
N LEU A 83 -29.79 -21.40 -15.24
CA LEU A 83 -30.78 -21.87 -14.26
C LEU A 83 -31.79 -20.78 -13.85
N ILE A 84 -31.48 -19.51 -14.12
CA ILE A 84 -32.25 -18.35 -13.65
C ILE A 84 -33.15 -17.82 -14.78
N CYS A 85 -32.61 -17.67 -15.99
CA CYS A 85 -33.28 -17.02 -17.12
C CYS A 85 -33.93 -18.00 -18.09
N SER A 86 -35.01 -17.54 -18.76
CA SER A 86 -35.83 -18.38 -19.65
C SER A 86 -35.04 -18.99 -20.82
N ALA A 87 -35.32 -20.26 -21.11
CA ALA A 87 -34.40 -21.15 -21.82
C ALA A 87 -34.30 -20.95 -23.35
N ASP A 88 -35.37 -20.61 -24.07
CA ASP A 88 -35.37 -20.84 -25.54
C ASP A 88 -34.39 -19.95 -26.32
N ILE A 89 -34.44 -18.63 -26.09
CA ILE A 89 -33.53 -17.68 -26.77
C ILE A 89 -32.09 -17.84 -26.25
N LEU A 90 -31.94 -18.12 -24.95
CA LEU A 90 -30.64 -18.29 -24.30
C LEU A 90 -29.90 -19.53 -24.82
N VAL A 91 -30.59 -20.67 -24.91
CA VAL A 91 -30.00 -21.94 -25.39
C VAL A 91 -29.58 -21.82 -26.85
N SER A 92 -30.38 -21.15 -27.70
CA SER A 92 -29.98 -20.90 -29.10
C SER A 92 -28.73 -20.02 -29.19
N SER A 93 -28.65 -18.96 -28.39
CA SER A 93 -27.46 -18.10 -28.30
C SER A 93 -26.22 -18.86 -27.84
N ILE A 94 -26.34 -19.67 -26.78
CA ILE A 94 -25.27 -20.53 -26.25
C ILE A 94 -24.75 -21.47 -27.34
N ASN A 95 -25.64 -22.18 -28.04
CA ASN A 95 -25.25 -23.12 -29.08
C ASN A 95 -24.48 -22.45 -30.23
N LYS A 96 -24.84 -21.23 -30.62
CA LYS A 96 -24.11 -20.45 -31.64
C LYS A 96 -22.71 -20.09 -31.16
N ALA A 97 -22.58 -19.57 -29.93
CA ALA A 97 -21.29 -19.21 -29.36
C ALA A 97 -20.38 -20.44 -29.19
N VAL A 98 -20.93 -21.57 -28.74
CA VAL A 98 -20.22 -22.85 -28.64
C VAL A 98 -19.72 -23.31 -30.00
N ALA A 99 -20.56 -23.28 -31.04
CA ALA A 99 -20.16 -23.69 -32.40
C ALA A 99 -19.05 -22.80 -32.98
N TYR A 100 -19.10 -21.49 -32.69
CA TYR A 100 -18.04 -20.55 -33.08
C TYR A 100 -16.72 -20.88 -32.39
N LEU A 101 -16.73 -21.04 -31.06
CA LEU A 101 -15.55 -21.31 -30.25
C LEU A 101 -14.92 -22.67 -30.57
N ASP A 102 -15.74 -23.71 -30.78
CA ASP A 102 -15.27 -25.06 -31.14
C ASP A 102 -14.49 -25.04 -32.48
N LYS A 103 -14.96 -24.25 -33.46
CA LYS A 103 -14.26 -24.04 -34.73
C LYS A 103 -12.99 -23.20 -34.59
N ARG A 104 -12.96 -22.24 -33.66
CA ARG A 104 -11.84 -21.32 -33.46
C ARG A 104 -10.71 -21.92 -32.60
N LEU A 105 -11.05 -22.80 -31.66
CA LEU A 105 -10.16 -23.37 -30.64
C LEU A 105 -8.84 -23.93 -31.19
N PRO A 106 -8.79 -24.75 -32.25
CA PRO A 106 -7.52 -25.31 -32.73
C PRO A 106 -6.54 -24.29 -33.31
N ARG A 107 -7.04 -23.08 -33.63
CA ARG A 107 -6.25 -21.98 -34.24
C ARG A 107 -5.81 -20.93 -33.22
N LEU A 108 -6.17 -21.10 -31.95
CA LEU A 108 -5.78 -20.17 -30.90
C LEU A 108 -4.28 -20.34 -30.59
N GLN A 109 -3.61 -19.21 -30.40
CA GLN A 109 -2.18 -19.15 -30.05
C GLN A 109 -1.96 -18.58 -28.66
N ASN A 110 -2.92 -17.79 -28.15
CA ASN A 110 -2.84 -17.21 -26.83
C ASN A 110 -3.22 -18.25 -25.74
N PRO A 111 -2.33 -18.61 -24.80
CA PRO A 111 -2.63 -19.55 -23.71
C PRO A 111 -3.83 -19.12 -22.87
N TYR A 112 -4.02 -17.81 -22.64
CA TYR A 112 -5.15 -17.26 -21.91
C TYR A 112 -6.47 -17.53 -22.63
N ALA A 113 -6.52 -17.23 -23.94
CA ALA A 113 -7.69 -17.48 -24.78
C ALA A 113 -8.05 -18.96 -24.83
N VAL A 114 -7.03 -19.84 -24.92
CA VAL A 114 -7.20 -21.29 -24.92
C VAL A 114 -7.80 -21.79 -23.61
N ALA A 115 -7.26 -21.36 -22.46
CA ALA A 115 -7.76 -21.80 -21.16
C ALA A 115 -9.21 -21.37 -20.92
N MET A 116 -9.53 -20.11 -21.20
CA MET A 116 -10.90 -19.59 -21.05
C MET A 116 -11.89 -20.26 -22.01
N THR A 117 -11.51 -20.43 -23.28
CA THR A 117 -12.35 -21.12 -24.27
C THR A 117 -12.57 -22.58 -23.89
N SER A 118 -11.52 -23.26 -23.40
CA SER A 118 -11.59 -24.64 -22.94
C SER A 118 -12.56 -24.80 -21.77
N TYR A 119 -12.57 -23.86 -20.81
CA TYR A 119 -13.55 -23.86 -19.72
C TYR A 119 -14.99 -23.67 -20.24
N ALA A 120 -15.20 -22.69 -21.12
CA ALA A 120 -16.52 -22.42 -21.68
C ALA A 120 -17.08 -23.64 -22.44
N LEU A 121 -16.22 -24.37 -23.16
CA LEU A 121 -16.59 -25.61 -23.85
C LEU A 121 -16.74 -26.81 -22.89
N ALA A 122 -15.95 -26.89 -21.83
CA ALA A 122 -16.07 -27.91 -20.79
C ALA A 122 -17.44 -27.89 -20.11
N ASN A 123 -18.03 -26.70 -19.94
CA ASN A 123 -19.39 -26.55 -19.40
C ASN A 123 -20.49 -27.22 -20.26
N GLU A 124 -20.24 -27.41 -21.56
CA GLU A 124 -21.13 -28.15 -22.47
C GLU A 124 -20.57 -29.55 -22.80
N GLY A 125 -19.61 -30.06 -22.01
CA GLY A 125 -19.03 -31.39 -22.20
C GLY A 125 -18.14 -31.55 -23.43
N LYS A 126 -17.66 -30.44 -24.01
CA LYS A 126 -16.84 -30.42 -25.24
C LYS A 126 -15.38 -30.03 -24.98
N LEU A 127 -14.81 -30.46 -23.85
CA LEU A 127 -13.41 -30.14 -23.55
C LEU A 127 -12.45 -30.90 -24.48
N ASN A 128 -11.62 -30.16 -25.21
CA ASN A 128 -10.50 -30.74 -25.95
C ASN A 128 -9.21 -30.67 -25.10
N ARG A 129 -8.84 -31.80 -24.49
CA ARG A 129 -7.68 -31.90 -23.59
C ARG A 129 -6.36 -31.67 -24.32
N GLU A 130 -6.23 -32.10 -25.57
CA GLU A 130 -4.99 -31.97 -26.35
C GLU A 130 -4.65 -30.50 -26.60
N VAL A 131 -5.65 -29.69 -26.96
CA VAL A 131 -5.45 -28.25 -27.19
C VAL A 131 -5.13 -27.52 -25.89
N LEU A 132 -5.80 -27.87 -24.78
CA LEU A 132 -5.50 -27.29 -23.47
C LEU A 132 -4.08 -27.63 -23.01
N TYR A 133 -3.65 -28.88 -23.19
CA TYR A 133 -2.34 -29.36 -22.73
C TYR A 133 -1.17 -28.90 -23.61
N LYS A 134 -1.43 -28.46 -24.83
CA LYS A 134 -0.43 -27.82 -25.70
C LYS A 134 0.28 -26.64 -25.03
N PHE A 135 -0.41 -25.94 -24.13
CA PHE A 135 0.10 -24.75 -23.43
C PHE A 135 0.38 -25.01 -21.94
N TYR A 136 0.44 -26.28 -21.53
CA TYR A 136 0.68 -26.64 -20.15
C TYR A 136 2.15 -26.46 -19.78
N SER A 137 2.43 -25.99 -18.56
CA SER A 137 3.82 -25.82 -18.10
C SER A 137 4.57 -27.16 -18.10
N PRO A 138 5.90 -27.16 -18.27
CA PRO A 138 6.71 -28.38 -18.20
C PRO A 138 6.58 -29.12 -16.86
N GLU A 139 6.29 -28.37 -15.79
CA GLU A 139 6.07 -28.88 -14.44
C GLU A 139 4.65 -29.43 -14.20
N LEU A 140 3.78 -29.35 -15.22
CA LEU A 140 2.38 -29.76 -15.15
C LEU A 140 1.64 -29.07 -13.98
N SER A 141 1.83 -27.76 -13.85
CA SER A 141 1.35 -26.99 -12.70
C SER A 141 0.53 -25.74 -13.07
N HIS A 142 0.78 -25.10 -14.21
CA HIS A 142 0.12 -23.85 -14.58
C HIS A 142 0.14 -23.60 -16.10
N TRP A 143 -0.58 -22.56 -16.56
CA TRP A 143 -0.64 -22.14 -17.97
C TRP A 143 0.03 -20.78 -18.14
N PRO A 144 1.33 -20.73 -18.49
CA PRO A 144 2.07 -19.48 -18.59
C PRO A 144 1.57 -18.61 -19.75
N VAL A 145 1.29 -17.33 -19.47
CA VAL A 145 0.93 -16.32 -20.47
C VAL A 145 2.10 -15.35 -20.64
N PRO A 146 2.64 -15.17 -21.86
CA PRO A 146 3.73 -14.22 -22.10
C PRO A 146 3.31 -12.79 -21.75
N GLY A 147 4.11 -12.09 -20.93
CA GLY A 147 3.87 -10.70 -20.57
C GLY A 147 3.74 -10.49 -19.06
N LYS A 148 2.53 -10.60 -18.51
CA LYS A 148 2.24 -10.28 -17.09
C LYS A 148 1.87 -11.54 -16.29
N ASP A 149 2.49 -11.73 -15.13
CA ASP A 149 2.22 -12.85 -14.20
C ASP A 149 0.75 -12.93 -13.76
N LEU A 150 0.06 -11.78 -13.68
CA LEU A 150 -1.36 -11.71 -13.34
C LEU A 150 -2.25 -12.45 -14.35
N PHE A 151 -1.90 -12.46 -15.63
CA PHE A 151 -2.67 -13.18 -16.65
C PHE A 151 -2.43 -14.69 -16.59
N THR A 152 -1.24 -15.11 -16.18
CA THR A 152 -0.93 -16.51 -15.89
C THR A 152 -1.81 -17.05 -14.76
N LEU A 153 -2.02 -16.26 -13.69
CA LEU A 153 -2.92 -16.64 -12.58
C LEU A 153 -4.35 -16.87 -13.07
N GLU A 154 -4.87 -15.92 -13.85
CA GLU A 154 -6.24 -15.99 -14.35
C GLU A 154 -6.43 -17.12 -15.38
N ALA A 155 -5.51 -17.27 -16.35
CA ALA A 155 -5.55 -18.36 -17.32
C ALA A 155 -5.51 -19.73 -16.64
N THR A 156 -4.61 -19.88 -15.67
CA THR A 156 -4.46 -21.13 -14.90
C THR A 156 -5.75 -21.44 -14.12
N ALA A 157 -6.47 -20.43 -13.65
CA ALA A 157 -7.70 -20.61 -12.88
C ALA A 157 -8.86 -21.06 -13.78
N TYR A 158 -8.96 -20.54 -15.01
CA TYR A 158 -9.89 -21.07 -16.01
C TYR A 158 -9.55 -22.51 -16.41
N ALA A 159 -8.27 -22.83 -16.58
CA ALA A 159 -7.84 -24.19 -16.88
C ALA A 159 -8.19 -25.16 -15.73
N LEU A 160 -7.99 -24.75 -14.48
CA LEU A 160 -8.41 -25.52 -13.29
C LEU A 160 -9.92 -25.77 -13.30
N LEU A 161 -10.73 -24.73 -13.55
CA LEU A 161 -12.18 -24.90 -13.68
C LEU A 161 -12.56 -25.88 -14.81
N ALA A 162 -11.87 -25.83 -15.95
CA ALA A 162 -12.09 -26.77 -17.06
C ALA A 162 -11.79 -28.23 -16.64
N LEU A 163 -10.67 -28.45 -15.93
CA LEU A 163 -10.29 -29.78 -15.42
C LEU A 163 -11.30 -30.30 -14.39
N VAL A 164 -11.74 -29.45 -13.46
CA VAL A 164 -12.74 -29.78 -12.44
C VAL A 164 -14.07 -30.13 -13.09
N ARG A 165 -14.51 -29.39 -14.12
CA ARG A 165 -15.73 -29.71 -14.88
C ARG A 165 -15.64 -31.04 -15.61
N ASN A 166 -14.46 -31.37 -16.13
CA ASN A 166 -14.20 -32.66 -16.77
C ASN A 166 -13.91 -33.80 -15.77
N LYS A 167 -14.00 -33.55 -14.45
CA LYS A 167 -13.71 -34.51 -13.38
C LYS A 167 -12.28 -35.08 -13.39
N SER A 168 -11.32 -34.32 -13.95
CA SER A 168 -9.90 -34.68 -13.98
C SER A 168 -9.18 -34.18 -12.72
N TYR A 169 -9.54 -34.72 -11.55
CA TYR A 169 -9.06 -34.19 -10.26
C TYR A 169 -7.57 -34.42 -10.00
N ASP A 170 -6.99 -35.49 -10.54
CA ASP A 170 -5.56 -35.79 -10.42
C ASP A 170 -4.70 -34.73 -11.13
N ASP A 171 -5.13 -34.30 -12.32
CA ASP A 171 -4.47 -33.24 -13.09
C ASP A 171 -4.70 -31.85 -12.47
N ALA A 172 -5.81 -31.67 -11.74
CA ALA A 172 -6.15 -30.42 -11.08
C ALA A 172 -5.36 -30.20 -9.77
N ARG A 173 -4.94 -31.27 -9.09
CA ARG A 173 -4.26 -31.18 -7.78
C ARG A 173 -2.93 -30.40 -7.83
N PRO A 174 -2.02 -30.62 -8.80
CA PRO A 174 -0.81 -29.81 -8.94
C PRO A 174 -1.10 -28.31 -9.14
N VAL A 175 -2.18 -28.00 -9.85
CA VAL A 175 -2.59 -26.61 -10.15
C VAL A 175 -3.06 -25.90 -8.88
N VAL A 176 -3.82 -26.57 -8.03
CA VAL A 176 -4.26 -26.02 -6.73
C VAL A 176 -3.07 -25.78 -5.81
N ARG A 177 -2.11 -26.71 -5.77
CA ARG A 177 -0.86 -26.53 -5.00
C ARG A 177 -0.06 -25.32 -5.50
N TRP A 178 -0.02 -25.10 -6.80
CA TRP A 178 0.64 -23.94 -7.39
C TRP A 178 -0.02 -22.64 -6.93
N PHE A 179 -1.37 -22.54 -6.91
CA PHE A 179 -2.07 -21.34 -6.43
C PHE A 179 -1.77 -20.97 -4.98
N ASN A 180 -1.52 -21.95 -4.13
CA ASN A 180 -1.14 -21.71 -2.73
C ASN A 180 0.21 -20.97 -2.63
N GLN A 181 1.11 -21.15 -3.60
CA GLN A 181 2.41 -20.49 -3.63
C GLN A 181 2.35 -19.05 -4.20
N GLN A 182 1.24 -18.65 -4.81
CA GLN A 182 1.10 -17.38 -5.54
C GLN A 182 0.31 -16.30 -4.78
N GLN A 183 -0.01 -16.52 -3.50
CA GLN A 183 -0.76 -15.55 -2.70
C GLN A 183 0.11 -14.35 -2.32
N PHE A 184 -0.40 -13.13 -2.58
CA PHE A 184 0.26 -11.89 -2.13
C PHE A 184 0.00 -11.64 -0.65
N VAL A 185 0.82 -10.75 -0.06
CA VAL A 185 0.63 -10.23 1.30
C VAL A 185 -0.78 -9.62 1.40
N GLY A 186 -1.59 -10.13 2.34
CA GLY A 186 -3.01 -9.77 2.49
C GLY A 186 -4.01 -10.74 1.82
N GLY A 187 -3.53 -11.84 1.23
CA GLY A 187 -4.38 -12.93 0.71
C GLY A 187 -4.95 -12.71 -0.69
N GLY A 188 -4.67 -11.57 -1.33
CA GLY A 188 -5.08 -11.30 -2.71
C GLY A 188 -4.16 -11.96 -3.75
N TYR A 189 -4.61 -11.98 -5.01
CA TYR A 189 -3.83 -12.45 -6.17
C TYR A 189 -3.42 -11.30 -7.10
N GLY A 190 -3.18 -10.11 -6.53
CA GLY A 190 -2.68 -8.92 -7.24
C GLY A 190 -3.72 -8.15 -8.09
N SER A 191 -4.78 -8.79 -8.58
CA SER A 191 -5.87 -8.11 -9.30
C SER A 191 -7.26 -8.62 -8.89
N THR A 192 -8.30 -7.81 -9.10
CA THR A 192 -9.69 -8.21 -8.80
C THR A 192 -10.14 -9.43 -9.62
N GLN A 193 -9.80 -9.48 -10.92
CA GLN A 193 -10.17 -10.61 -11.78
C GLN A 193 -9.44 -11.89 -11.37
N ALA A 194 -8.11 -11.83 -11.22
CA ALA A 194 -7.33 -12.99 -10.80
C ALA A 194 -7.83 -13.50 -9.44
N THR A 195 -8.04 -12.61 -8.48
CA THR A 195 -8.51 -12.98 -7.14
C THR A 195 -9.86 -13.71 -7.19
N ILE A 196 -10.84 -13.18 -7.94
CA ILE A 196 -12.18 -13.78 -8.00
C ILE A 196 -12.18 -15.13 -8.72
N ILE A 197 -11.47 -15.25 -9.85
CA ILE A 197 -11.45 -16.50 -10.63
C ILE A 197 -10.64 -17.57 -9.89
N VAL A 198 -9.51 -17.21 -9.28
CA VAL A 198 -8.69 -18.17 -8.50
C VAL A 198 -9.50 -18.70 -7.31
N TYR A 199 -10.15 -17.83 -6.53
CA TYR A 199 -11.01 -18.28 -5.43
C TYR A 199 -12.18 -19.13 -5.91
N GLN A 200 -12.83 -18.75 -7.03
CA GLN A 200 -13.87 -19.58 -7.64
C GLN A 200 -13.34 -20.97 -8.00
N ALA A 201 -12.20 -21.05 -8.68
CA ALA A 201 -11.61 -22.30 -9.15
C ALA A 201 -11.21 -23.23 -8.00
N VAL A 202 -10.52 -22.68 -6.99
CA VAL A 202 -10.08 -23.43 -5.82
C VAL A 202 -11.30 -23.87 -4.99
N ALA A 203 -12.32 -23.02 -4.81
CA ALA A 203 -13.54 -23.40 -4.12
C ALA A 203 -14.32 -24.49 -4.84
N GLU A 204 -14.45 -24.41 -6.18
CA GLU A 204 -15.10 -25.46 -6.97
C GLU A 204 -14.34 -26.79 -6.92
N TYR A 205 -13.01 -26.75 -6.90
CA TYR A 205 -12.18 -27.95 -6.70
C TYR A 205 -12.51 -28.59 -5.36
N TRP A 206 -12.35 -27.87 -4.24
CA TRP A 206 -12.57 -28.41 -2.88
C TRP A 206 -14.01 -28.88 -2.63
N THR A 207 -15.00 -28.29 -3.30
CA THR A 207 -16.40 -28.71 -3.17
C THR A 207 -16.69 -30.05 -3.86
N LYS A 208 -15.91 -30.40 -4.90
CA LYS A 208 -16.16 -31.57 -5.76
C LYS A 208 -15.12 -32.68 -5.59
N SER A 209 -13.89 -32.34 -5.22
CA SER A 209 -12.84 -33.30 -4.93
C SER A 209 -13.07 -33.95 -3.57
N GLN A 210 -12.99 -35.27 -3.51
CA GLN A 210 -13.03 -35.96 -2.23
C GLN A 210 -11.63 -35.91 -1.60
N GLU A 211 -11.51 -35.33 -0.41
CA GLU A 211 -10.25 -35.34 0.33
C GLU A 211 -10.00 -36.73 0.95
N PRO A 212 -8.79 -37.28 0.80
CA PRO A 212 -8.38 -38.42 1.62
C PRO A 212 -8.26 -37.99 3.09
N GLU A 213 -8.43 -38.93 4.03
CA GLU A 213 -8.17 -38.66 5.44
C GLU A 213 -6.72 -38.20 5.66
N TYR A 214 -6.56 -37.15 6.45
CA TYR A 214 -5.26 -36.59 6.80
C TYR A 214 -5.16 -36.33 8.31
N GLU A 215 -3.97 -36.59 8.84
CA GLU A 215 -3.55 -36.20 10.18
C GLU A 215 -2.09 -35.75 10.08
N LEU A 216 -1.89 -34.43 10.11
CA LEU A 216 -0.60 -33.80 9.94
C LEU A 216 -0.15 -33.13 11.24
N LYS A 217 1.01 -33.51 11.74
CA LYS A 217 1.64 -32.94 12.94
C LYS A 217 2.82 -32.10 12.52
N VAL A 218 2.77 -30.80 12.80
CA VAL A 218 3.78 -29.82 12.43
C VAL A 218 4.42 -29.27 13.69
N ASP A 219 5.71 -29.56 13.86
CA ASP A 219 6.54 -28.99 14.92
C ASP A 219 7.34 -27.80 14.34
N VAL A 220 7.18 -26.62 14.96
CA VAL A 220 7.87 -25.37 14.58
C VAL A 220 8.95 -25.07 15.61
N LEU A 221 10.22 -25.12 15.18
CA LEU A 221 11.36 -24.78 16.01
C LEU A 221 11.81 -23.35 15.70
N LEU A 222 11.51 -22.44 16.63
CA LEU A 222 11.87 -21.03 16.54
C LEU A 222 13.22 -20.75 17.25
N PRO A 223 14.09 -19.91 16.67
CA PRO A 223 15.31 -19.46 17.33
C PRO A 223 14.99 -18.69 18.62
N GLY A 224 15.78 -18.91 19.67
CA GLY A 224 15.57 -18.32 20.99
C GLY A 224 14.54 -19.06 21.88
N ARG A 225 13.82 -20.07 21.36
CA ARG A 225 12.92 -20.90 22.16
C ARG A 225 13.47 -22.30 22.40
N SER A 226 13.35 -22.78 23.64
CA SER A 226 13.88 -24.10 24.04
C SER A 226 12.95 -25.28 23.69
N LYS A 227 11.66 -25.03 23.46
CA LYS A 227 10.68 -26.06 23.07
C LYS A 227 10.04 -25.71 21.72
N PRO A 228 9.84 -26.72 20.84
CA PRO A 228 9.11 -26.51 19.60
C PRO A 228 7.63 -26.25 19.89
N GLU A 229 7.01 -25.39 19.09
CA GLU A 229 5.55 -25.26 19.07
C GLU A 229 4.96 -26.37 18.23
N LYS A 230 3.88 -27.00 18.71
CA LYS A 230 3.28 -28.16 18.06
C LYS A 230 1.88 -27.82 17.56
N TYR A 231 1.64 -28.10 16.28
CA TYR A 231 0.35 -27.95 15.63
C TYR A 231 -0.10 -29.31 15.09
N ILE A 232 -1.38 -29.63 15.27
CA ILE A 232 -1.99 -30.86 14.76
C ILE A 232 -3.14 -30.44 13.86
N PHE A 233 -3.12 -30.89 12.62
CA PHE A 233 -4.16 -30.64 11.62
C PHE A 233 -4.79 -31.96 11.21
N SER A 234 -6.11 -31.98 11.20
CA SER A 234 -6.97 -33.12 10.97
C SER A 234 -8.26 -32.62 10.33
N HIS A 235 -9.07 -33.53 9.82
CA HIS A 235 -10.38 -33.17 9.27
C HIS A 235 -11.28 -32.42 10.28
N ASN A 236 -11.15 -32.69 11.58
CA ASN A 236 -11.96 -32.02 12.63
C ASN A 236 -11.54 -30.56 12.87
N ASN A 237 -10.34 -30.16 12.46
CA ASN A 237 -9.81 -28.80 12.65
C ASN A 237 -9.20 -28.25 11.36
N SER A 238 -9.84 -28.54 10.23
CA SER A 238 -9.43 -28.11 8.89
C SER A 238 -9.30 -26.58 8.72
N TYR A 239 -10.02 -25.80 9.54
CA TYR A 239 -9.96 -24.33 9.53
C TYR A 239 -8.98 -23.73 10.55
N ALA A 240 -8.28 -24.56 11.32
CA ALA A 240 -7.33 -24.06 12.31
C ALA A 240 -6.06 -23.54 11.62
N ALA A 241 -5.68 -22.30 11.93
CA ALA A 241 -4.41 -21.73 11.50
C ALA A 241 -3.50 -21.54 12.72
N GLY A 242 -2.24 -21.97 12.61
CA GLY A 242 -1.19 -21.71 13.59
C GLY A 242 -0.47 -20.40 13.25
N THR A 243 -0.20 -19.55 14.24
CA THR A 243 0.58 -18.33 14.03
C THR A 243 1.55 -18.13 15.19
N SER A 244 2.82 -17.97 14.85
CA SER A 244 3.89 -17.74 15.81
C SER A 244 4.65 -16.47 15.44
N ARG A 245 4.97 -15.65 16.44
CA ARG A 245 5.74 -14.40 16.26
C ARG A 245 7.16 -14.55 16.79
N ILE A 246 8.10 -13.95 16.07
CA ILE A 246 9.51 -13.85 16.44
C ILE A 246 9.96 -12.39 16.26
N ASN A 247 10.77 -11.89 17.19
CA ASN A 247 11.28 -10.51 17.15
C ASN A 247 12.67 -10.42 16.49
N ASP A 248 13.33 -11.55 16.26
CA ASP A 248 14.62 -11.63 15.57
C ASP A 248 14.45 -11.77 14.06
N ILE A 249 15.23 -11.00 13.30
CA ILE A 249 15.35 -11.12 11.84
C ILE A 249 16.57 -11.97 11.46
N ASN A 250 16.57 -12.57 10.27
CA ASN A 250 17.69 -13.36 9.71
C ASN A 250 18.13 -14.59 10.55
N LYS A 251 17.20 -15.22 11.26
CA LYS A 251 17.45 -16.49 11.94
C LYS A 251 16.69 -17.63 11.25
N ASN A 252 17.32 -18.80 11.17
CA ASN A 252 16.70 -19.97 10.55
C ASN A 252 15.56 -20.50 11.43
N VAL A 253 14.39 -20.69 10.82
CA VAL A 253 13.25 -21.39 11.42
C VAL A 253 13.19 -22.80 10.83
N THR A 254 13.03 -23.83 11.66
CA THR A 254 12.94 -25.22 11.20
C THR A 254 11.54 -25.78 11.41
N PHE A 255 10.99 -26.37 10.36
CA PHE A 255 9.68 -27.02 10.39
C PHE A 255 9.86 -28.53 10.24
N LYS A 256 9.21 -29.31 11.10
CA LYS A 256 9.18 -30.77 11.01
C LYS A 256 7.73 -31.23 10.92
N ALA A 257 7.34 -31.71 9.74
CA ALA A 257 6.02 -32.27 9.50
C ALA A 257 6.06 -33.81 9.55
N THR A 258 5.08 -34.42 10.20
CA THR A 258 4.93 -35.88 10.30
C THR A 258 3.46 -36.26 10.14
N GLY A 259 3.18 -37.39 9.47
CA GLY A 259 1.83 -37.87 9.20
C GLY A 259 1.44 -37.80 7.71
N SER A 260 0.14 -37.85 7.43
CA SER A 260 -0.43 -37.73 6.09
C SER A 260 -1.13 -36.39 5.93
N GLY A 261 -0.91 -35.73 4.80
CA GLY A 261 -1.48 -34.41 4.49
C GLY A 261 -0.45 -33.46 3.91
N GLU A 262 -0.91 -32.26 3.56
CA GLU A 262 -0.08 -31.17 3.07
C GLU A 262 -0.34 -29.93 3.92
N ALA A 263 0.73 -29.22 4.30
CA ALA A 263 0.62 -27.91 4.95
C ALA A 263 1.34 -26.86 4.12
N MET A 264 0.76 -25.67 4.09
CA MET A 264 1.39 -24.47 3.59
C MET A 264 1.96 -23.67 4.77
N VAL A 265 3.18 -23.20 4.63
CA VAL A 265 3.85 -22.34 5.61
C VAL A 265 4.18 -21.01 4.94
N SER A 266 3.78 -19.91 5.56
CA SER A 266 4.05 -18.56 5.09
C SER A 266 4.78 -17.77 6.16
N LEU A 267 5.89 -17.11 5.77
CA LEU A 267 6.66 -16.24 6.65
C LEU A 267 6.36 -14.78 6.26
N TYR A 268 5.87 -14.00 7.22
CA TYR A 268 5.61 -12.58 7.04
C TYR A 268 6.69 -11.76 7.76
N TYR A 269 7.32 -10.86 7.02
CA TYR A 269 8.20 -9.85 7.56
C TYR A 269 7.94 -8.54 6.83
N ALA A 270 7.91 -7.43 7.58
CA ALA A 270 7.81 -6.11 6.99
C ALA A 270 9.22 -5.65 6.63
N LEU A 271 9.54 -5.64 5.33
CA LEU A 271 10.71 -4.93 4.86
C LEU A 271 10.46 -3.43 5.00
N PRO A 272 11.40 -2.65 5.54
CA PRO A 272 11.42 -1.22 5.30
C PRO A 272 11.69 -1.02 3.81
N GLU A 273 10.64 -0.84 3.02
CA GLU A 273 10.78 -0.38 1.64
C GLU A 273 11.04 1.12 1.65
N GLU A 274 12.24 1.53 1.25
CA GLU A 274 12.42 2.88 0.74
C GLU A 274 11.53 3.02 -0.50
N LYS A 275 10.40 3.70 -0.34
CA LYS A 275 9.57 4.10 -1.49
C LYS A 275 10.29 5.21 -2.25
N GLU A 276 11.40 4.88 -2.90
CA GLU A 276 11.93 5.71 -3.97
C GLU A 276 10.89 5.69 -5.10
N SER A 277 10.06 6.72 -5.09
CA SER A 277 9.12 6.95 -6.18
C SER A 277 9.90 7.49 -7.38
N ASP A 278 10.49 6.60 -8.16
CA ASP A 278 11.13 6.91 -9.45
C ASP A 278 10.16 7.51 -10.49
N CYS A 279 8.86 7.53 -10.19
CA CYS A 279 7.83 8.10 -11.06
C CYS A 279 8.01 7.61 -12.51
N GLN A 280 8.25 6.30 -12.68
CA GLN A 280 8.66 5.72 -13.95
C GLN A 280 7.57 5.87 -15.02
N LYS A 281 6.30 5.76 -14.62
CA LYS A 281 5.13 5.78 -15.52
C LYS A 281 4.38 7.09 -15.57
N PHE A 282 4.46 7.90 -14.52
CA PHE A 282 3.74 9.15 -14.41
C PHE A 282 4.70 10.30 -14.19
N ASN A 283 4.38 11.45 -14.77
CA ASN A 283 4.95 12.72 -14.35
C ASN A 283 3.91 13.41 -13.44
N LEU A 284 4.26 13.52 -12.16
CA LEU A 284 3.45 14.15 -11.13
C LEU A 284 4.14 15.43 -10.65
N SER A 285 3.41 16.54 -10.65
CA SER A 285 3.82 17.75 -9.94
C SER A 285 2.69 18.24 -9.07
N VAL A 286 3.02 18.59 -7.83
CA VAL A 286 2.07 19.05 -6.81
C VAL A 286 2.55 20.41 -6.32
N ARG A 287 1.63 21.37 -6.26
CA ARG A 287 1.89 22.70 -5.71
C ARG A 287 0.81 23.06 -4.72
N LEU A 288 1.24 23.63 -3.59
CA LEU A 288 0.35 24.25 -2.63
C LEU A 288 0.41 25.76 -2.82
N LEU A 289 -0.72 26.37 -3.17
CA LEU A 289 -0.84 27.81 -3.35
C LEU A 289 -1.63 28.40 -2.17
N PRO A 290 -1.26 29.60 -1.67
CA PRO A 290 -2.08 30.29 -0.69
C PRO A 290 -3.42 30.66 -1.31
N GLY A 291 -4.51 30.32 -0.63
CA GLY A 291 -5.86 30.73 -1.03
C GLY A 291 -6.05 32.22 -0.78
N SER A 292 -6.82 32.89 -1.64
CA SER A 292 -7.20 34.27 -1.40
C SER A 292 -8.12 34.35 -0.17
N PHE A 293 -7.71 35.12 0.84
CA PHE A 293 -8.55 35.48 1.97
C PHE A 293 -9.77 36.27 1.47
N VAL A 294 -10.94 35.65 1.47
CA VAL A 294 -12.20 36.37 1.37
C VAL A 294 -13.09 35.96 2.53
N CYS A 295 -12.79 36.49 3.72
CA CYS A 295 -13.76 36.55 4.80
C CYS A 295 -13.79 37.96 5.37
N ARG A 296 -14.83 38.72 4.99
CA ARG A 296 -15.14 40.03 5.60
C ARG A 296 -16.03 39.91 6.85
N VAL A 297 -16.41 38.70 7.26
CA VAL A 297 -17.55 38.51 8.19
C VAL A 297 -17.27 37.55 9.37
N VAL A 298 -16.10 36.91 9.47
CA VAL A 298 -15.80 36.00 10.61
C VAL A 298 -14.43 36.33 11.22
N PRO A 299 -14.28 36.40 12.57
CA PRO A 299 -13.05 36.88 13.22
C PRO A 299 -11.89 35.89 13.23
N PHE A 300 -12.04 34.69 12.64
CA PHE A 300 -11.01 33.66 12.65
C PHE A 300 -10.42 33.48 11.25
N PRO A 301 -9.12 33.75 11.04
CA PRO A 301 -8.47 33.50 9.77
C PRO A 301 -8.28 31.99 9.57
N PHE A 302 -9.28 31.32 8.98
CA PHE A 302 -9.08 29.93 8.54
C PHE A 302 -8.05 29.92 7.42
N LEU A 303 -6.88 29.32 7.64
CA LEU A 303 -5.90 29.11 6.59
C LEU A 303 -6.54 28.28 5.47
N SER A 304 -6.62 28.87 4.28
CA SER A 304 -7.08 28.18 3.09
C SER A 304 -5.95 28.11 2.07
N HIS A 305 -5.74 26.91 1.54
CA HIS A 305 -4.77 26.66 0.48
C HIS A 305 -5.47 26.04 -0.71
N ILE A 306 -4.89 26.19 -1.90
CA ILE A 306 -5.31 25.50 -3.12
C ILE A 306 -4.26 24.45 -3.41
N ILE A 307 -4.65 23.18 -3.38
CA ILE A 307 -3.82 22.09 -3.89
C ILE A 307 -4.01 22.08 -5.40
N ARG A 308 -2.90 22.16 -6.14
CA ARG A 308 -2.88 22.09 -7.60
C ARG A 308 -1.95 20.97 -8.02
N SER A 309 -2.51 19.95 -8.65
CA SER A 309 -1.79 18.74 -9.06
C SER A 309 -1.89 18.55 -10.57
N PHE A 310 -0.74 18.25 -11.19
CA PHE A 310 -0.66 17.93 -12.62
C PHE A 310 -0.20 16.50 -12.83
N PHE A 311 -0.86 15.83 -13.78
CA PHE A 311 -0.65 14.42 -14.09
C PHE A 311 -0.43 14.25 -15.59
N LEU A 312 0.62 13.52 -15.97
CA LEU A 312 0.87 13.13 -17.35
C LEU A 312 1.40 11.69 -17.38
N TYR A 313 0.85 10.87 -18.26
CA TYR A 313 1.34 9.51 -18.45
C TYR A 313 2.54 9.48 -19.40
N LYS A 314 3.63 8.82 -19.01
CA LYS A 314 4.91 8.85 -19.76
C LYS A 314 4.95 7.93 -20.99
N ASN A 315 3.97 7.03 -21.16
CA ASN A 315 3.97 6.07 -22.26
C ASN A 315 3.65 6.72 -23.60
N SER A 316 4.47 6.53 -24.63
CA SER A 316 4.27 7.11 -25.96
C SER A 316 3.13 6.45 -26.77
N SER A 317 2.79 5.20 -26.48
CA SER A 317 1.87 4.40 -27.30
C SER A 317 0.40 4.49 -26.90
N ARG A 318 0.12 4.76 -25.61
CA ARG A 318 -1.25 4.76 -25.06
C ARG A 318 -1.43 5.77 -23.94
N ASN A 319 -2.68 6.19 -23.72
CA ASN A 319 -3.09 6.85 -22.48
C ASN A 319 -3.11 5.84 -21.31
N ALA A 320 -3.02 6.34 -20.08
CA ALA A 320 -3.31 5.53 -18.90
C ALA A 320 -4.80 5.20 -18.85
N THR A 321 -5.13 4.02 -18.38
CA THR A 321 -6.52 3.61 -18.11
C THR A 321 -7.01 4.24 -16.79
N MET A 322 -8.05 3.68 -16.15
CA MET A 322 -8.53 4.22 -14.88
C MET A 322 -7.39 4.35 -13.87
N SER A 323 -7.14 5.58 -13.45
CA SER A 323 -6.06 5.92 -12.53
C SER A 323 -6.64 6.44 -11.23
N ILE A 324 -6.02 6.04 -10.12
CA ILE A 324 -6.36 6.54 -8.79
C ILE A 324 -5.34 7.62 -8.43
N ILE A 325 -5.87 8.72 -7.91
CA ILE A 325 -5.06 9.69 -7.18
C ILE A 325 -5.43 9.56 -5.71
N ASP A 326 -4.46 9.18 -4.89
CA ASP A 326 -4.61 9.12 -3.44
C ASP A 326 -3.88 10.32 -2.82
N ILE A 327 -4.67 11.24 -2.26
CA ILE A 327 -4.22 12.48 -1.66
C ILE A 327 -4.33 12.34 -0.14
N GLY A 328 -3.19 12.17 0.53
CA GLY A 328 -3.10 12.37 1.96
C GLY A 328 -3.39 13.83 2.29
N LEU A 329 -4.28 14.06 3.27
CA LEU A 329 -4.53 15.40 3.78
C LEU A 329 -3.60 15.68 4.96
N GLN A 330 -3.18 16.93 5.12
CA GLN A 330 -2.46 17.34 6.31
C GLN A 330 -3.39 17.29 7.53
N THR A 331 -2.86 16.95 8.70
CA THR A 331 -3.64 16.89 9.93
C THR A 331 -4.32 18.24 10.20
N GLY A 332 -5.62 18.21 10.46
CA GLY A 332 -6.44 19.41 10.69
C GLY A 332 -6.94 20.10 9.41
N PHE A 333 -6.64 19.59 8.21
CA PHE A 333 -7.17 20.13 6.95
C PHE A 333 -8.28 19.26 6.37
N THR A 334 -9.30 19.91 5.79
CA THR A 334 -10.39 19.26 5.07
C THR A 334 -10.58 19.86 3.67
N PRO A 335 -10.88 19.06 2.64
CA PRO A 335 -11.10 19.56 1.29
C PRO A 335 -12.45 20.25 1.15
N ASN A 336 -12.52 21.24 0.28
CA ASN A 336 -13.77 21.91 -0.06
C ASN A 336 -14.63 21.00 -0.96
N LEU A 337 -15.71 20.49 -0.40
CA LEU A 337 -16.62 19.58 -1.11
C LEU A 337 -17.34 20.25 -2.30
N GLY A 338 -17.47 21.58 -2.31
CA GLY A 338 -18.07 22.32 -3.44
C GLY A 338 -17.21 22.24 -4.69
N ASP A 339 -15.90 22.43 -4.54
CA ASP A 339 -14.93 22.35 -5.64
C ASP A 339 -14.88 20.91 -6.19
N LEU A 340 -14.82 19.90 -5.31
CA LEU A 340 -14.81 18.49 -5.71
C LEU A 340 -16.09 18.08 -6.46
N LYS A 341 -17.26 18.54 -5.99
CA LYS A 341 -18.53 18.32 -6.69
C LYS A 341 -18.53 18.96 -8.08
N ALA A 342 -17.98 20.17 -8.22
CA ALA A 342 -17.86 20.83 -9.52
C ALA A 342 -16.95 20.07 -10.48
N LEU A 343 -15.85 19.48 -9.99
CA LEU A 343 -14.94 18.65 -10.79
C LEU A 343 -15.55 17.31 -11.23
N SER A 344 -16.45 16.74 -10.42
CA SER A 344 -17.20 15.52 -10.75
C SER A 344 -18.48 15.74 -11.56
N GLY A 345 -18.96 16.98 -11.60
CA GLY A 345 -20.27 17.35 -12.16
C GLY A 345 -20.22 17.92 -13.57
N GLY A 346 -21.36 17.89 -14.27
CA GLY A 346 -21.53 18.53 -15.58
C GLY A 346 -21.14 17.66 -16.78
N ARG A 347 -21.26 18.22 -17.99
CA ARG A 347 -20.94 17.52 -19.27
C ARG A 347 -19.42 17.39 -19.52
N ALA A 348 -18.62 18.21 -18.86
CA ALA A 348 -17.16 18.24 -18.95
C ALA A 348 -16.51 17.84 -17.61
N ARG A 349 -16.98 16.74 -17.02
CA ARG A 349 -16.40 16.19 -15.79
C ARG A 349 -14.93 15.82 -16.01
N ILE A 350 -14.07 16.20 -15.07
CA ILE A 350 -12.65 15.83 -15.06
C ILE A 350 -12.47 14.58 -14.19
N ILE A 351 -13.18 14.55 -13.06
CA ILE A 351 -13.15 13.46 -12.09
C ILE A 351 -14.37 12.56 -12.30
N SER A 352 -14.18 11.25 -12.24
CA SER A 352 -15.27 10.28 -12.31
C SER A 352 -16.03 10.18 -10.99
N LYS A 353 -15.27 10.04 -9.89
CA LYS A 353 -15.78 9.96 -8.51
C LYS A 353 -14.69 10.42 -7.54
N PHE A 354 -15.09 10.87 -6.35
CA PHE A 354 -14.18 11.04 -5.22
C PHE A 354 -14.76 10.40 -3.97
N GLU A 355 -13.89 9.91 -3.10
CA GLU A 355 -14.23 9.29 -1.81
C GLU A 355 -13.29 9.82 -0.73
N MET A 356 -13.82 10.10 0.46
CA MET A 356 -12.98 10.38 1.62
C MET A 356 -12.89 9.12 2.43
N ASN A 357 -11.68 8.60 2.58
CA ASN A 357 -11.43 7.37 3.29
C ASN A 357 -10.95 7.70 4.71
N THR A 358 -11.79 7.41 5.70
CA THR A 358 -11.42 7.47 7.11
C THR A 358 -10.86 6.14 7.62
N ALA A 359 -10.99 5.05 6.85
CA ALA A 359 -10.69 3.69 7.29
C ALA A 359 -9.33 3.15 6.85
N LEU A 360 -8.78 3.60 5.71
CA LEU A 360 -7.51 3.09 5.14
C LEU A 360 -6.27 3.96 5.43
N SER A 361 -6.43 5.13 6.06
CA SER A 361 -5.31 6.00 6.42
C SER A 361 -5.54 6.63 7.77
N GLU A 362 -4.60 6.44 8.70
CA GLU A 362 -4.57 7.09 10.03
C GLU A 362 -4.63 8.63 9.96
N ARG A 363 -4.43 9.22 8.76
CA ARG A 363 -4.39 10.67 8.50
C ARG A 363 -5.58 11.25 7.72
N GLY A 364 -6.56 10.43 7.35
CA GLY A 364 -7.64 10.85 6.44
C GLY A 364 -7.13 11.08 5.01
N SER A 365 -7.63 10.30 4.06
CA SER A 365 -7.22 10.42 2.65
C SER A 365 -8.40 10.76 1.74
N LEU A 366 -8.11 11.54 0.69
CA LEU A 366 -9.03 11.84 -0.39
C LEU A 366 -8.62 11.01 -1.62
N ILE A 367 -9.48 10.09 -2.01
CA ILE A 367 -9.30 9.23 -3.17
C ILE A 367 -10.09 9.81 -4.34
N ILE A 368 -9.42 10.04 -5.46
CA ILE A 368 -10.00 10.58 -6.69
C ILE A 368 -9.83 9.55 -7.81
N TYR A 369 -10.93 9.25 -8.52
CA TYR A 369 -10.97 8.32 -9.63
C TYR A 369 -11.00 9.07 -10.97
N LEU A 370 -10.04 8.78 -11.85
CA LEU A 370 -9.99 9.31 -13.22
C LEU A 370 -10.30 8.22 -14.23
N ASP A 371 -11.15 8.52 -15.22
CA ASP A 371 -11.50 7.57 -16.29
C ASP A 371 -10.27 7.22 -17.16
N LYS A 372 -9.34 8.16 -17.32
CA LYS A 372 -8.05 8.00 -18.03
C LYS A 372 -7.09 9.12 -17.61
N VAL A 373 -5.79 8.95 -17.89
CA VAL A 373 -4.82 10.04 -17.86
C VAL A 373 -4.13 10.13 -19.21
N SER A 374 -4.16 11.32 -19.82
CA SER A 374 -3.54 11.52 -21.12
C SER A 374 -2.01 11.34 -21.09
N ASN A 375 -1.47 10.79 -22.17
CA ASN A 375 -0.02 10.75 -22.41
C ASN A 375 0.53 11.92 -23.22
N THR A 376 -0.35 12.78 -23.75
CA THR A 376 0.04 13.91 -24.63
C THR A 376 -0.19 15.26 -23.98
N ARG A 377 -1.19 15.39 -23.10
CA ARG A 377 -1.52 16.66 -22.43
C ARG A 377 -1.55 16.44 -20.92
N PRO A 378 -0.90 17.32 -20.13
CA PRO A 378 -1.00 17.23 -18.68
C PRO A 378 -2.43 17.56 -18.25
N GLU A 379 -3.01 16.69 -17.43
CA GLU A 379 -4.29 16.91 -16.78
C GLU A 379 -4.07 17.63 -15.45
N GLU A 380 -4.93 18.61 -15.15
CA GLU A 380 -4.85 19.41 -13.93
C GLU A 380 -6.07 19.18 -13.05
N ILE A 381 -5.82 18.96 -11.76
CA ILE A 381 -6.84 18.97 -10.72
C ILE A 381 -6.46 19.98 -9.66
N SER A 382 -7.38 20.89 -9.36
CA SER A 382 -7.22 21.87 -8.31
C SER A 382 -8.47 22.04 -7.47
N PHE A 383 -8.28 22.07 -6.15
CA PHE A 383 -9.37 22.27 -5.19
C PHE A 383 -8.83 22.93 -3.92
N ARG A 384 -9.71 23.63 -3.19
CA ARG A 384 -9.34 24.26 -1.92
C ARG A 384 -9.31 23.24 -0.78
N VAL A 385 -8.35 23.43 0.12
CA VAL A 385 -8.30 22.80 1.45
C VAL A 385 -8.38 23.90 2.51
N GLN A 386 -9.07 23.59 3.60
CA GLN A 386 -9.36 24.53 4.68
C GLN A 386 -8.92 23.91 6.00
N GLN A 387 -8.23 24.69 6.82
CA GLN A 387 -7.86 24.27 8.16
C GLN A 387 -9.09 24.33 9.07
N THR A 388 -9.43 23.19 9.68
CA THR A 388 -10.52 23.02 10.64
C THR A 388 -10.01 22.87 12.08
N MET A 389 -8.77 22.41 12.23
CA MET A 389 -8.09 22.28 13.53
C MET A 389 -6.68 22.84 13.43
N GLU A 390 -6.28 23.62 14.42
CA GLU A 390 -4.90 24.09 14.56
C GLU A 390 -4.01 22.96 15.07
N VAL A 391 -2.85 22.78 14.42
CA VAL A 391 -1.86 21.75 14.73
C VAL A 391 -0.51 22.44 14.82
N GLY A 392 0.27 22.11 15.85
CA GLY A 392 1.56 22.78 16.11
C GLY A 392 2.60 22.55 15.03
N ILE A 393 2.86 21.30 14.68
CA ILE A 393 3.82 20.92 13.61
C ILE A 393 3.04 20.21 12.51
N LEU A 394 2.95 20.85 11.34
CA LEU A 394 2.35 20.24 10.17
C LEU A 394 3.34 19.24 9.57
N GLN A 395 2.92 17.98 9.49
CA GLN A 395 3.67 16.97 8.75
C GLN A 395 3.44 17.13 7.25
N PRO A 396 4.44 16.81 6.42
CA PRO A 396 4.24 16.70 4.98
C PRO A 396 3.16 15.66 4.66
N ALA A 397 2.36 15.96 3.65
CA ALA A 397 1.37 15.05 3.13
C ALA A 397 1.74 14.63 1.71
N ALA A 398 1.30 13.44 1.30
CA ALA A 398 1.66 12.86 0.02
C ALA A 398 0.48 12.90 -0.96
N VAL A 399 0.76 13.14 -2.23
CA VAL A 399 -0.12 12.81 -3.35
C VAL A 399 0.54 11.67 -4.10
N SER A 400 -0.22 10.61 -4.34
CA SER A 400 0.22 9.49 -5.17
C SER A 400 -0.71 9.29 -6.35
N VAL A 401 -0.15 8.91 -7.50
CA VAL A 401 -0.90 8.51 -8.69
C VAL A 401 -0.43 7.17 -9.18
N TYR A 402 -1.37 6.28 -9.49
CA TYR A 402 -1.11 4.96 -10.04
C TYR A 402 -2.28 4.52 -10.93
N GLU A 403 -2.00 3.65 -11.92
CA GLU A 403 -3.07 2.93 -12.60
C GLU A 403 -3.67 1.94 -11.60
N TYR A 404 -5.01 1.85 -11.53
CA TYR A 404 -5.70 1.06 -10.48
C TYR A 404 -5.19 -0.39 -10.35
N TYR A 405 -4.79 -1.00 -11.46
CA TYR A 405 -4.38 -2.41 -11.54
C TYR A 405 -2.87 -2.62 -11.60
N GLU A 406 -2.09 -1.53 -11.67
CA GLU A 406 -0.63 -1.58 -11.65
C GLU A 406 -0.10 -0.59 -10.62
N GLN A 407 0.15 -1.11 -9.42
CA GLN A 407 0.52 -0.34 -8.23
C GLN A 407 2.00 0.05 -8.26
N THR A 408 2.42 0.77 -9.31
CA THR A 408 3.70 1.50 -9.33
C THR A 408 3.41 2.98 -9.08
N PRO A 409 3.15 3.38 -7.81
CA PRO A 409 2.75 4.75 -7.50
C PRO A 409 3.88 5.73 -7.74
N CYS A 410 3.56 6.82 -8.42
CA CYS A 410 4.37 8.02 -8.39
C CYS A 410 3.87 8.91 -7.24
N VAL A 411 4.71 9.09 -6.23
CA VAL A 411 4.44 9.82 -4.98
C VAL A 411 5.20 11.13 -4.97
N LYS A 412 4.52 12.23 -4.64
CA LYS A 412 5.13 13.53 -4.36
C LYS A 412 4.56 14.10 -3.07
N PHE A 413 5.43 14.65 -2.23
CA PHE A 413 5.02 15.31 -0.99
C PHE A 413 4.76 16.80 -1.22
N TYR A 414 3.89 17.37 -0.39
CA TYR A 414 3.61 18.80 -0.36
C TYR A 414 3.56 19.29 1.09
N HIS A 415 3.99 20.54 1.28
CA HIS A 415 3.97 21.25 2.56
C HIS A 415 3.89 22.76 2.28
N PRO A 416 3.18 23.57 3.09
CA PRO A 416 3.04 25.01 2.87
C PRO A 416 4.36 25.78 2.85
N GLU A 417 5.28 25.42 3.75
CA GLU A 417 6.55 26.15 3.94
C GLU A 417 7.77 25.44 3.33
N ARG A 418 7.63 24.18 2.88
CA ARG A 418 8.78 23.36 2.46
C ARG A 418 8.61 22.97 0.99
N GLU A 419 9.60 23.29 0.17
CA GLU A 419 9.63 22.85 -1.22
C GLU A 419 9.69 21.32 -1.30
N GLY A 420 8.79 20.71 -2.07
CA GLY A 420 8.71 19.26 -2.26
C GLY A 420 8.28 18.45 -1.03
N GLY A 421 7.87 19.10 0.07
CA GLY A 421 7.39 18.42 1.28
C GLY A 421 8.43 17.51 1.96
N GLN A 422 9.72 17.81 1.81
CA GLN A 422 10.77 17.00 2.42
C GLN A 422 10.66 17.03 3.96
N LEU A 423 10.85 15.86 4.57
CA LEU A 423 11.11 15.78 6.01
C LEU A 423 12.39 16.56 6.28
N MET A 424 12.43 17.28 7.39
CA MET A 424 13.70 17.89 7.79
C MET A 424 14.64 16.75 8.16
N GLN A 425 15.82 16.75 7.55
CA GLN A 425 16.85 15.76 7.81
C GLN A 425 18.16 16.48 8.14
N LEU A 426 18.90 15.94 9.08
CA LEU A 426 20.29 16.28 9.30
C LEU A 426 21.12 15.15 8.72
N CYS A 427 21.67 15.39 7.54
CA CYS A 427 22.50 14.43 6.82
C CYS A 427 23.97 14.82 6.95
N LYS A 428 24.81 13.84 7.22
CA LYS A 428 26.26 13.93 7.10
C LYS A 428 26.74 12.73 6.29
N ASP A 429 27.36 12.99 5.15
CA ASP A 429 27.65 11.96 4.14
C ASP A 429 26.36 11.16 3.82
N ASP A 430 26.37 9.83 3.99
CA ASP A 430 25.22 8.94 3.71
C ASP A 430 24.33 8.67 4.94
N GLU A 431 24.63 9.23 6.11
CA GLU A 431 23.83 9.06 7.32
C GLU A 431 22.93 10.27 7.57
N CYS A 432 21.60 10.05 7.51
CA CYS A 432 20.58 11.07 7.74
C CYS A 432 19.74 10.76 8.99
N LEU A 433 19.50 11.78 9.79
CA LEU A 433 18.61 11.72 10.95
C LEU A 433 17.36 12.56 10.72
N CYS A 434 16.21 12.05 11.17
CA CYS A 434 14.97 12.81 11.19
C CYS A 434 15.11 14.03 12.12
N ALA A 435 14.75 15.21 11.62
CA ALA A 435 14.87 16.50 12.27
C ALA A 435 13.51 17.16 12.52
N GLU A 436 12.46 16.36 12.72
CA GLU A 436 11.11 16.86 13.06
C GLU A 436 10.91 17.11 14.56
N GLU A 437 11.95 16.95 15.38
CA GLU A 437 11.90 17.29 16.80
C GLU A 437 11.88 18.80 17.02
N ASN A 438 11.34 19.22 18.17
CA ASN A 438 11.43 20.63 18.57
C ASN A 438 12.89 21.02 18.80
N CYS A 439 13.21 22.30 18.55
CA CYS A 439 14.52 22.84 18.88
C CYS A 439 14.77 22.83 20.38
N SER A 440 16.00 22.52 20.79
CA SER A 440 16.49 22.96 22.10
C SER A 440 16.43 24.48 22.16
N MET A 441 15.87 25.01 23.23
CA MET A 441 15.84 26.46 23.48
C MET A 441 16.83 26.79 24.58
N GLN A 442 17.61 27.85 24.38
CA GLN A 442 18.44 28.39 25.44
C GLN A 442 17.53 28.86 26.58
N LYS A 443 17.75 28.34 27.78
CA LYS A 443 16.96 28.71 28.95
C LYS A 443 17.36 30.11 29.40
N ASN A 444 16.51 31.09 29.07
CA ASN A 444 16.70 32.50 29.42
C ASN A 444 15.66 32.88 30.49
N GLY A 445 16.04 32.80 31.77
CA GLY A 445 15.16 33.09 32.91
C GLY A 445 15.82 32.78 34.26
N ARG A 446 15.11 33.05 35.37
CA ARG A 446 15.55 32.63 36.71
C ARG A 446 15.23 31.15 36.91
N ILE A 447 16.25 30.31 36.81
CA ILE A 447 16.14 28.85 36.98
C ILE A 447 16.56 28.50 38.42
N SER A 448 15.76 27.66 39.09
CA SER A 448 16.05 27.19 40.45
C SER A 448 17.16 26.12 40.45
N ASN A 449 17.89 25.99 41.56
CA ASN A 449 18.91 24.95 41.69
C ASN A 449 18.28 23.55 41.70
N ASP A 450 17.09 23.40 42.28
CA ASP A 450 16.33 22.15 42.28
C ASP A 450 16.00 21.66 40.87
N GLU A 451 15.64 22.56 39.94
CA GLU A 451 15.41 22.20 38.53
C GLU A 451 16.67 21.71 37.84
N ARG A 452 17.82 22.36 38.08
CA ARG A 452 19.12 21.93 37.53
C ARG A 452 19.52 20.56 38.07
N THR A 453 19.39 20.35 39.38
CA THR A 453 19.72 19.09 40.06
C THR A 453 18.76 17.95 39.69
N SER A 454 17.47 18.23 39.51
CA SER A 454 16.53 17.23 39.01
C SER A 454 16.84 16.84 37.56
N LYS A 455 17.28 17.79 36.73
CA LYS A 455 17.60 17.52 35.32
C LYS A 455 18.88 16.72 35.17
N ILE A 456 19.94 17.04 35.92
CA ILE A 456 21.22 16.32 35.86
C ILE A 456 21.09 14.86 36.34
N CYS A 457 20.14 14.59 37.23
CA CYS A 457 19.86 13.26 37.77
C CYS A 457 18.70 12.52 37.12
N GLU A 458 18.14 13.05 36.03
CA GLU A 458 17.12 12.37 35.25
C GLU A 458 17.72 11.10 34.62
N SER A 459 17.24 9.93 35.05
CA SER A 459 17.61 8.65 34.47
C SER A 459 16.39 7.94 33.91
N THR A 460 16.50 7.46 32.67
CA THR A 460 15.51 6.55 32.07
C THR A 460 16.15 5.18 31.88
N GLU A 461 15.35 4.11 31.75
CA GLU A 461 15.86 2.74 31.50
C GLU A 461 16.80 2.64 30.28
N SER A 462 16.80 3.65 29.40
CA SER A 462 17.58 3.67 28.15
C SER A 462 18.56 4.84 28.02
N SER A 463 18.68 5.72 29.02
CA SER A 463 19.67 6.80 29.02
C SER A 463 20.01 7.31 30.42
N LYS A 464 21.32 7.42 30.68
CA LYS A 464 21.89 8.13 31.83
C LYS A 464 22.48 9.45 31.34
N ILE A 465 22.14 10.55 32.01
CA ILE A 465 22.84 11.81 31.82
C ILE A 465 24.15 11.68 32.60
N GLU A 466 25.24 11.42 31.89
CA GLU A 466 26.56 11.27 32.50
C GLU A 466 27.32 12.60 32.40
N TYR A 467 27.65 13.17 33.56
CA TYR A 467 28.66 14.22 33.64
C TYR A 467 29.99 13.67 33.14
N GLY A 468 30.67 14.41 32.26
CA GLY A 468 31.84 13.97 31.49
C GLY A 468 32.95 13.31 32.31
N LYS A 469 32.83 12.00 32.52
CA LYS A 469 33.92 11.13 32.97
C LYS A 469 33.87 9.69 32.45
N THR A 470 32.85 9.34 31.68
CA THR A 470 32.76 8.07 30.94
C THR A 470 33.28 8.16 29.50
N ASP A 471 33.68 9.35 29.04
CA ASP A 471 34.78 9.47 28.07
C ASP A 471 36.05 9.88 28.78
N VAL A 472 36.91 8.90 29.01
CA VAL A 472 38.32 9.15 29.28
C VAL A 472 38.91 9.83 28.02
N GLY A 473 38.89 11.17 27.91
CA GLY A 473 39.72 11.82 26.88
C GLY A 473 39.48 13.21 26.26
N PRO A 474 38.52 14.11 26.58
CA PRO A 474 38.45 15.38 25.84
C PRO A 474 38.51 16.66 26.69
N THR A 475 39.08 16.68 27.90
CA THR A 475 39.39 17.97 28.55
C THR A 475 40.42 18.73 27.68
N GLY A 476 40.00 19.80 27.02
CA GLY A 476 40.83 20.60 26.10
C GLY A 476 40.74 20.22 24.60
N LYS A 477 39.84 19.31 24.20
CA LYS A 477 39.61 18.98 22.77
C LYS A 477 38.38 19.68 22.21
N LEU A 478 38.40 20.00 20.92
CA LEU A 478 37.24 20.53 20.20
C LEU A 478 36.22 19.41 19.94
N LEU A 479 35.00 19.59 20.44
CA LEU A 479 33.87 18.69 20.20
C LEU A 479 32.84 19.36 19.28
N PRO A 480 32.45 18.71 18.17
CA PRO A 480 31.39 19.21 17.31
C PRO A 480 30.00 18.98 17.92
N PHE A 481 29.27 20.08 18.13
CA PHE A 481 27.83 20.07 18.41
C PHE A 481 27.08 20.43 17.13
N LEU A 482 26.11 19.59 16.77
CA LEU A 482 25.26 19.76 15.60
C LEU A 482 23.87 20.20 16.04
N SER A 483 23.31 21.15 15.31
CA SER A 483 21.93 21.61 15.47
C SER A 483 21.34 21.89 14.10
N TYR A 484 20.03 21.82 14.02
CA TYR A 484 19.30 22.15 12.80
C TYR A 484 19.37 23.65 12.47
N PRO A 485 19.41 24.03 11.17
CA PRO A 485 19.48 25.44 10.75
C PRO A 485 18.34 26.32 11.26
N TYR A 486 17.11 25.78 11.32
CA TYR A 486 15.93 26.51 11.80
C TYR A 486 15.99 26.78 13.31
N CYS A 487 16.74 25.97 14.08
CA CYS A 487 16.97 26.16 15.51
C CYS A 487 17.98 27.25 15.84
N ARG A 488 18.68 27.81 14.84
CA ARG A 488 19.71 28.83 15.05
C ARG A 488 19.19 30.05 15.84
N LYS A 489 17.97 30.49 15.56
CA LYS A 489 17.34 31.62 16.26
C LYS A 489 16.93 31.26 17.69
N ALA A 490 16.45 30.03 17.91
CA ALA A 490 16.02 29.55 19.22
C ALA A 490 17.21 29.26 20.16
N LEU A 491 18.32 28.76 19.61
CA LEU A 491 19.54 28.47 20.33
C LEU A 491 20.34 29.72 20.72
N ASN A 492 20.39 30.72 19.83
CA ASN A 492 21.06 32.00 20.05
C ASN A 492 22.51 31.91 20.61
N LEU A 493 23.24 30.84 20.26
CA LEU A 493 24.60 30.63 20.73
C LEU A 493 25.58 31.66 20.11
N LEU A 494 26.29 32.38 20.97
CA LEU A 494 27.32 33.34 20.60
C LEU A 494 28.72 32.72 20.69
N LYS A 495 29.58 33.06 19.73
CA LYS A 495 30.98 32.60 19.68
C LYS A 495 31.80 33.24 20.81
N GLY A 496 32.63 32.46 21.49
CA GLY A 496 33.50 32.94 22.59
C GLY A 496 32.82 33.04 23.95
N LYS A 497 31.62 32.47 24.08
CA LYS A 497 30.83 32.39 25.31
C LYS A 497 30.80 30.96 25.85
N THR A 498 30.57 30.81 27.15
CA THR A 498 30.52 29.51 27.85
C THR A 498 29.07 29.11 28.10
N TYR A 499 28.78 27.81 27.99
CA TYR A 499 27.43 27.27 28.17
C TYR A 499 27.48 25.96 28.96
N LEU A 500 26.48 25.75 29.82
CA LEU A 500 26.16 24.44 30.38
C LEU A 500 25.32 23.66 29.37
N VAL A 501 25.77 22.46 29.00
CA VAL A 501 25.05 21.56 28.09
C VAL A 501 24.83 20.22 28.79
N MET A 502 23.57 19.78 28.89
CA MET A 502 23.22 18.45 29.42
C MET A 502 22.29 17.73 28.44
N GLY A 503 22.58 16.48 28.12
CA GLY A 503 21.85 15.72 27.10
C GLY A 503 21.82 14.22 27.37
N SER A 504 21.13 13.49 26.50
CA SER A 504 20.98 12.04 26.60
C SER A 504 22.14 11.32 25.91
N SER A 505 22.47 10.11 26.36
CA SER A 505 23.39 9.23 25.64
C SER A 505 22.92 8.88 24.22
N LYS A 506 21.62 9.00 23.94
CA LYS A 506 21.03 8.83 22.60
C LYS A 506 21.38 9.96 21.63
N ASP A 507 21.76 11.13 22.15
CA ASP A 507 22.11 12.32 21.36
C ASP A 507 23.58 12.27 20.89
N ILE A 508 24.32 11.24 21.32
CA ILE A 508 25.73 11.02 21.00
C ILE A 508 25.83 10.13 19.77
N GLN A 509 26.45 10.68 18.72
CA GLN A 509 26.79 9.94 17.53
C GLN A 509 28.29 9.69 17.46
N ARG A 510 28.67 8.51 17.01
CA ARG A 510 30.06 8.17 16.75
C ARG A 510 30.30 8.28 15.26
N ASP A 511 31.16 9.22 14.87
CA ASP A 511 31.67 9.26 13.50
C ASP A 511 32.70 8.15 13.32
N GLU A 512 32.32 7.09 12.60
CA GLU A 512 33.17 5.91 12.39
C GLU A 512 34.47 6.24 11.66
N LYS A 513 34.49 7.30 10.85
CA LYS A 513 35.61 7.68 9.97
C LYS A 513 36.73 8.39 10.72
N TYR A 514 36.40 9.15 11.77
CA TYR A 514 37.37 9.95 12.53
C TYR A 514 37.46 9.56 14.01
N GLN A 515 36.66 8.60 14.49
CA GLN A 515 36.59 8.22 15.91
C GLN A 515 36.23 9.40 16.84
N ILE A 516 35.64 10.47 16.30
CA ILE A 516 35.21 11.66 17.07
C ILE A 516 33.72 11.52 17.37
N LYS A 517 33.35 11.73 18.63
CA LYS A 517 31.94 11.82 19.02
C LYS A 517 31.34 13.16 18.65
N GLN A 518 30.18 13.13 18.03
CA GLN A 518 29.34 14.27 17.68
C GLN A 518 28.12 14.30 18.59
N TYR A 519 27.68 15.49 18.98
CA TYR A 519 26.53 15.68 19.86
C TYR A 519 25.45 16.44 19.12
N ILE A 520 24.24 15.89 19.08
CA ILE A 520 23.09 16.54 18.44
C ILE A 520 22.26 17.25 19.50
N LEU A 521 22.00 18.54 19.28
CA LEU A 521 21.14 19.33 20.15
C LEU A 521 19.67 19.06 19.77
N GLY A 522 19.03 18.13 20.48
CA GLY A 522 17.62 17.74 20.33
C GLY A 522 16.70 18.45 21.32
N GLU A 523 15.38 18.20 21.25
CA GLU A 523 14.37 18.88 22.10
C GLU A 523 14.70 18.82 23.61
N ARG A 524 15.27 17.69 24.04
CA ARG A 524 15.54 17.39 25.46
C ARG A 524 16.90 17.90 25.94
N THR A 525 17.73 18.43 25.04
CA THR A 525 19.05 18.94 25.39
C THR A 525 18.90 20.25 26.16
N TRP A 526 19.45 20.28 27.37
CA TRP A 526 19.50 21.46 28.21
C TRP A 526 20.66 22.35 27.77
N ILE A 527 20.39 23.64 27.54
CA ILE A 527 21.39 24.64 27.19
C ILE A 527 21.14 25.89 28.02
N GLU A 528 22.13 26.27 28.82
CA GLU A 528 22.08 27.43 29.70
C GLU A 528 23.38 28.23 29.55
N TYR A 529 23.27 29.56 29.47
CA TYR A 529 24.45 30.42 29.38
C TYR A 529 25.20 30.42 30.71
N TRP A 530 26.51 30.20 30.65
CA TRP A 530 27.41 30.28 31.80
C TRP A 530 28.15 31.62 31.74
N PRO A 531 27.79 32.60 32.60
CA PRO A 531 28.38 33.93 32.57
C PRO A 531 29.87 33.92 32.90
N THR A 532 30.63 34.91 32.43
CA THR A 532 32.05 35.04 32.78
C THR A 532 32.23 35.46 34.24
N ALA A 533 33.43 35.24 34.80
CA ALA A 533 33.73 35.64 36.18
C ALA A 533 33.46 37.14 36.47
N ASP A 534 33.70 38.00 35.46
CA ASP A 534 33.40 39.43 35.54
C ASP A 534 31.89 39.71 35.50
N GLU A 535 31.13 39.01 34.66
CA GLU A 535 29.67 39.12 34.57
C GLU A 535 28.99 38.62 35.85
N CYS A 536 29.55 37.61 36.52
CA CYS A 536 29.06 37.08 37.80
C CYS A 536 29.17 38.09 38.97
N GLN A 537 29.98 39.15 38.84
CA GLN A 537 30.02 40.22 39.84
C GLN A 537 28.79 41.13 39.77
N GLY A 538 28.06 41.14 38.65
CA GLY A 538 26.83 41.90 38.48
C GLY A 538 25.62 41.25 39.15
N GLU A 539 24.68 42.05 39.66
CA GLU A 539 23.45 41.55 40.31
C GLU A 539 22.58 40.69 39.39
N GLU A 540 22.65 40.92 38.08
CA GLU A 540 21.86 40.19 37.08
C GLU A 540 22.25 38.70 36.98
N HIS A 541 23.55 38.39 37.03
CA HIS A 541 24.07 37.04 36.80
C HIS A 541 24.56 36.33 38.06
N ARG A 542 24.71 37.04 39.19
CA ARG A 542 25.19 36.50 40.46
C ARG A 542 24.44 35.26 40.94
N ALA A 543 23.10 35.26 40.85
CA ALA A 543 22.28 34.13 41.25
C ALA A 543 22.49 32.89 40.36
N THR A 544 22.66 33.10 39.05
CA THR A 544 22.93 32.02 38.09
C THR A 544 24.32 31.43 38.32
N CYS A 545 25.34 32.25 38.54
CA CYS A 545 26.70 31.76 38.77
C CYS A 545 26.81 30.94 40.06
N LEU A 546 26.26 31.45 41.18
CA LEU A 546 26.24 30.71 42.45
C LEU A 546 25.47 29.39 42.32
N GLY A 547 24.35 29.39 41.60
CA GLY A 547 23.56 28.17 41.39
C GLY A 547 24.26 27.12 40.53
N LEU A 548 25.00 27.54 39.51
CA LEU A 548 25.79 26.64 38.68
C LEU A 548 26.99 26.06 39.45
N GLU A 549 27.69 26.88 40.24
CA GLU A 549 28.79 26.43 41.10
C GLU A 549 28.31 25.44 42.16
N GLU A 550 27.21 25.75 42.85
CA GLU A 550 26.61 24.85 43.86
C GLU A 550 26.18 23.52 43.23
N MET A 551 25.55 23.54 42.06
CA MET A 551 25.17 22.33 41.33
C MET A 551 26.38 21.44 41.01
N VAL A 552 27.48 22.04 40.52
CA VAL A 552 28.72 21.29 40.22
C VAL A 552 29.30 20.69 41.49
N GLU A 553 29.35 21.45 42.59
CA GLU A 553 29.87 20.97 43.88
C GLU A 553 29.02 19.82 44.45
N GLN A 554 27.70 19.99 44.49
CA GLN A 554 26.76 18.97 44.99
C GLN A 554 26.86 17.67 44.18
N TYR A 555 26.83 17.76 42.85
CA TYR A 555 26.97 16.57 42.01
C TYR A 555 28.34 15.89 42.17
N THR A 556 29.42 16.68 42.27
CA THR A 556 30.78 16.13 42.44
C THR A 556 30.95 15.38 43.76
N MET A 557 30.33 15.88 44.83
CA MET A 557 30.43 15.28 46.16
C MET A 557 29.47 14.10 46.39
N PHE A 558 28.23 14.19 45.91
CA PHE A 558 27.17 13.25 46.28
C PHE A 558 26.70 12.36 45.12
N ALA A 559 27.07 12.68 43.88
CA ALA A 559 26.47 12.11 42.66
C ALA A 559 24.93 12.16 42.71
N CYS A 560 24.26 11.48 41.77
CA CYS A 560 22.81 11.34 41.83
C CYS A 560 22.41 10.29 42.85
N GLN A 561 21.58 10.68 43.81
CA GLN A 561 20.91 9.73 44.70
C GLN A 561 19.84 8.99 43.89
N GLN A 562 19.92 7.65 43.84
CA GLN A 562 18.97 6.79 43.13
C GLN A 562 17.64 6.66 43.85
#